data_AF-A0A514LHI5-F1
#
_entry.id   AF-A0A514LHI5-F1
#
_cell.length_a   1.000
_cell.length_b   1.000
_cell.length_c   1.000
_cell.angle_alpha   90.00
_cell.angle_beta   90.00
_cell.angle_gamma   90.00
#
_symmetry.space_group_name_H-M   'P 1'
#
loop_
_entity.id
_entity.type
_entity.pdbx_description
1 polymer ?
#
loop_
_entity_poly.entity_id
_entity_poly.type
_entity_poly.pdbx_seq_one_letter_code
_entity_poly.pdbx_strand_id
1 'polypeptide(L)' 'MKSAVATNQMEDDLETLRKQMVEAAKEHGMQHPLVLYYSREVDRVHTELQTTRYTSKCG' A
#
# COMPACT_ATOMS: atom_id res chain seq x y z
N MET A 1 15.44 -17.73 -4.78
CA MET A 1 15.65 -16.27 -4.97
C MET A 1 14.36 -15.52 -5.39
N LYS A 2 13.15 -16.03 -5.12
CA LYS A 2 11.89 -15.39 -5.58
C LYS A 2 11.21 -14.47 -4.56
N SER A 3 11.54 -14.57 -3.26
CA SER A 3 10.78 -13.85 -2.22
C SER A 3 11.14 -12.37 -2.04
N ALA A 4 12.37 -11.93 -2.33
CA ALA A 4 12.79 -10.55 -2.07
C ALA A 4 12.38 -9.54 -3.16
N VAL A 5 12.25 -10.00 -4.41
CA VAL A 5 11.90 -9.12 -5.54
C VAL A 5 10.42 -8.74 -5.50
N ALA A 6 9.54 -9.67 -5.14
CA ALA A 6 8.10 -9.42 -5.03
C ALA A 6 7.76 -8.47 -3.87
N THR A 7 8.50 -8.56 -2.75
CA THR A 7 8.28 -7.67 -1.61
C THR A 7 8.70 -6.23 -1.90
N ASN A 8 9.78 -6.02 -2.65
CA ASN A 8 10.23 -4.67 -3.02
C ASN A 8 9.21 -3.97 -3.93
N GLN A 9 8.67 -4.69 -4.92
CA GLN A 9 7.66 -4.12 -5.81
C GLN A 9 6.39 -3.71 -5.05
N MET A 10 5.93 -4.54 -4.10
CA MET A 10 4.78 -4.21 -3.25
C MET A 10 5.03 -3.00 -2.34
N GLU A 11 6.27 -2.80 -1.88
CA GLU A 11 6.66 -1.62 -1.11
C GLU A 11 6.66 -0.34 -1.97
N ASP A 12 7.14 -0.42 -3.22
CA ASP A 12 7.12 0.68 -4.18
C ASP A 12 5.68 1.07 -4.57
N ASP A 13 4.81 0.07 -4.76
CA ASP A 13 3.39 0.28 -5.05
C ASP A 13 2.67 0.95 -3.88
N LEU A 14 2.99 0.54 -2.65
CA LEU A 14 2.48 1.15 -1.42
C LEU A 14 2.92 2.62 -1.29
N GLU A 15 4.18 2.94 -1.58
CA GLU A 15 4.66 4.32 -1.55
C GLU A 15 3.96 5.18 -2.60
N THR A 16 3.74 4.64 -3.79
CA THR A 16 3.02 5.33 -4.86
C THR A 16 1.58 5.66 -4.45
N LEU A 17 0.85 4.69 -3.88
CA LEU A 17 -0.51 4.90 -3.38
C LEU A 17 -0.55 5.94 -2.25
N ARG A 18 0.45 5.96 -1.35
CA ARG A 18 0.58 6.99 -0.31
C ARG A 18 0.77 8.38 -0.90
N LYS A 19 1.62 8.53 -1.93
CA LYS A 19 1.81 9.80 -2.63
C LYS A 19 0.50 10.27 -3.26
N GLN A 20 -0.21 9.39 -3.96
CA GLN A 20 -1.50 9.71 -4.57
C GLN A 20 -2.56 10.13 -3.54
N MET A 21 -2.61 9.46 -2.38
CA MET A 21 -3.50 9.83 -1.29
C MET A 21 -3.20 11.24 -0.75
N VAL A 22 -1.91 11.55 -0.54
CA VAL A 22 -1.47 12.86 -0.04
C VAL A 22 -1.78 13.96 -1.05
N GLU A 23 -1.52 13.74 -2.33
CA GLU A 23 -1.84 14.73 -3.38
C GLU A 23 -3.37 14.94 -3.49
N ALA A 24 -4.17 13.87 -3.46
CA ALA A 24 -5.62 13.99 -3.46
C ALA A 24 -6.15 14.74 -2.22
N ALA A 25 -5.52 14.55 -1.05
CA ALA A 25 -5.87 15.28 0.17
C ALA A 25 -5.48 16.76 0.11
N LYS A 26 -4.34 17.08 -0.53
CA LYS A 26 -3.93 18.48 -0.77
C LYS A 26 -4.87 19.18 -1.75
N GLU A 27 -5.30 18.49 -2.81
CA GLU A 27 -6.13 19.07 -3.86
C GLU A 27 -7.61 19.20 -3.46
N HIS A 28 -8.17 18.16 -2.83
CA HIS A 28 -9.61 18.08 -2.58
C HIS A 28 -10.00 18.10 -1.09
N GLY A 29 -9.02 18.03 -0.19
CA GLY A 29 -9.24 17.92 1.25
C GLY A 29 -9.42 16.48 1.74
N MET A 30 -9.26 16.30 3.06
CA MET A 30 -9.21 14.97 3.71
C MET A 30 -10.50 14.15 3.61
N GLN A 31 -11.65 14.82 3.44
CA GLN A 31 -12.96 14.16 3.37
C GLN A 31 -13.35 13.75 1.95
N HIS A 32 -12.50 14.01 0.96
CA HIS A 32 -12.82 13.70 -0.42
C HIS A 32 -12.87 12.18 -0.66
N PRO A 33 -13.84 11.67 -1.45
CA PRO A 33 -13.95 10.23 -1.75
C PRO A 33 -12.67 9.62 -2.34
N LEU A 34 -11.86 10.41 -3.06
CA LEU A 34 -10.58 9.94 -3.59
C LEU A 34 -9.56 9.62 -2.48
N VAL A 35 -9.52 10.40 -1.40
CA VAL A 35 -8.65 10.11 -0.25
C VAL A 35 -9.07 8.81 0.42
N LEU A 36 -10.38 8.59 0.57
CA LEU A 36 -10.93 7.34 1.08
C LEU A 36 -10.62 6.15 0.17
N TYR A 37 -10.68 6.34 -1.15
CA TYR A 37 -10.30 5.33 -2.13
C TYR A 37 -8.84 4.91 -1.96
N TYR A 38 -7.91 5.88 -1.98
CA TYR A 38 -6.50 5.57 -1.83
C TYR A 38 -6.16 4.98 -0.46
N SER A 39 -6.83 5.41 0.62
CA SER A 39 -6.67 4.82 1.95
C SER A 39 -6.98 3.32 1.96
N ARG A 40 -8.06 2.91 1.29
CA ARG A 40 -8.45 1.49 1.20
C ARG A 40 -7.44 0.67 0.41
N GLU A 41 -6.93 1.22 -0.68
CA GLU A 41 -5.93 0.54 -1.50
C GLU A 41 -4.58 0.40 -0.77
N VAL A 42 -4.16 1.44 -0.02
CA VAL A 42 -2.97 1.37 0.86
C VAL A 42 -3.12 0.26 1.89
N ASP A 43 -4.27 0.17 2.56
CA ASP A 43 -4.52 -0.86 3.56
C ASP A 43 -4.53 -2.27 2.97
N ARG A 44 -5.07 -2.43 1.75
CA ARG A 44 -5.07 -3.71 1.03
C ARG A 44 -3.65 -4.20 0.75
N VAL A 45 -2.82 -3.37 0.11
CA VAL A 45 -1.43 -3.70 -0.24
C VAL A 45 -0.61 -3.95 1.02
N HIS A 46 -0.80 -3.13 2.07
CA HIS A 46 -0.10 -3.31 3.33
C HIS A 46 -0.45 -4.65 4.02
N THR A 47 -1.72 -5.04 3.98
CA THR A 47 -2.19 -6.31 4.56
C THR A 47 -1.64 -7.51 3.79
N GLU A 48 -1.60 -7.42 2.46
CA GLU A 48 -1.03 -8.46 1.59
C GLU A 48 0.48 -8.62 1.81
N LEU A 49 1.21 -7.50 1.93
CA LEU A 49 2.63 -7.50 2.25
C LEU A 49 2.91 -8.12 3.62
N GLN A 50 2.13 -7.76 4.64
CA GLN A 50 2.23 -8.36 5.97
C GLN A 50 1.94 -9.87 5.94
N THR A 51 0.86 -10.29 5.29
CA THR A 51 0.48 -11.70 5.17
C THR A 51 1.62 -12.50 4.55
N THR A 52 2.19 -12.02 3.45
CA THR A 52 3.34 -12.65 2.78
C THR A 52 4.56 -12.77 3.71
N ARG A 53 4.82 -11.75 4.54
CA ARG A 53 5.92 -11.76 5.53
C ARG A 53 5.66 -12.74 6.67
N TYR A 54 4.43 -12.83 7.18
CA TYR A 54 4.06 -13.75 8.25
C TYR A 54 4.06 -15.21 7.79
N THR A 55 3.51 -15.52 6.61
CA THR A 55 3.50 -16.89 6.07
C THR A 55 4.91 -17.40 5.77
N SER A 56 5.85 -16.51 5.47
CA SER A 56 7.27 -16.86 5.27
C SER A 56 8.03 -17.19 6.57
N LYS A 57 7.47 -16.89 7.75
CA LYS A 57 8.10 -17.14 9.06
C LYS A 57 7.66 -18.43 9.75
N CYS A 58 6.65 -19.13 9.24
CA CYS A 58 6.13 -20.37 9.82
C CYS A 58 6.51 -21.64 9.02
N GLY A 59 7.56 -21.59 8.19
CA GLY A 59 8.08 -22.73 7.42
C GLY A 59 9.39 -23.25 7.97
#